data_AF-A0A679JH11-F1
#
_entry.id   AF-A0A679JH11-F1
#
_cell.length_a   1.000
_cell.length_b   1.000
_cell.length_c   1.000
_cell.angle_alpha   90.00
_cell.angle_beta   90.00
_cell.angle_gamma   90.00
#
_symmetry.space_group_name_H-M   'P 1'
#
loop_
_entity.id
_entity.type
_entity.pdbx_description
1 polymer ?
#
loop_
_entity_poly.entity_id
_entity_poly.type
_entity_poly.pdbx_seq_one_letter_code
_entity_poly.pdbx_strand_id
1 'polypeptide(L)'
;MSKYVPLRFNDMEEAALLRLFAVSNDKALGTHIKRVYFDASQPNTQALQALRLEMERMCDVLAAPRVARPLAGDPELVLSLLCGTYLMVRRSVGESVRVQADQFVDASAVELYLRGR
;
A
#
# COMPACT_ATOMS: atom_id res chain seq x y z
N MET A 1 -2.20 -18.94 43.19
CA MET A 1 -1.13 -17.93 43.39
C MET A 1 -0.86 -17.21 42.08
N SER A 2 -1.19 -15.92 41.98
CA SER A 2 -0.90 -15.10 40.79
C SER A 2 0.59 -14.75 40.77
N LYS A 3 1.34 -15.24 39.80
CA LYS A 3 2.75 -14.84 39.58
C LYS A 3 2.76 -13.42 39.01
N TYR A 4 3.26 -12.46 39.78
CA TYR A 4 3.47 -11.08 39.34
C TYR A 4 4.84 -10.96 38.68
N VAL A 5 4.88 -10.43 37.46
CA VAL A 5 6.13 -10.19 36.73
C VAL A 5 6.29 -8.68 36.54
N PRO A 6 7.23 -8.03 37.24
CA PRO A 6 7.50 -6.61 37.04
C PRO A 6 8.21 -6.40 35.70
N LEU A 7 7.65 -5.53 34.86
CA LEU A 7 8.28 -5.04 33.64
C LEU A 7 8.85 -3.65 33.90
N ARG A 8 10.08 -3.40 33.46
CA ARG A 8 10.71 -2.07 33.50
C ARG A 8 10.92 -1.62 32.07
N PHE A 9 10.52 -0.39 31.79
CA PHE A 9 10.72 0.26 30.50
C PHE A 9 11.70 1.41 30.70
N ASN A 10 12.51 1.69 29.69
CA ASN A 10 13.21 2.97 29.61
C ASN A 10 12.26 4.06 29.07
N ASP A 11 12.66 5.33 29.16
CA ASP A 11 11.82 6.47 28.77
C ASP A 11 11.34 6.40 27.31
N MET A 12 12.16 5.85 26.39
CA MET A 12 11.79 5.69 24.98
C MET A 12 10.74 4.59 24.78
N GLU A 13 10.92 3.46 25.44
CA GLU A 13 10.01 2.32 25.41
C GLU A 13 8.65 2.69 26.03
N GLU A 14 8.67 3.42 27.15
CA GLU A 14 7.45 3.91 27.78
C GLU A 14 6.70 4.88 26.87
N ALA A 15 7.39 5.84 26.24
CA ALA A 15 6.78 6.78 25.30
C ALA A 15 6.20 6.07 24.06
N ALA A 16 6.85 5.00 23.57
CA ALA A 16 6.32 4.18 22.48
C ALA A 16 5.07 3.39 22.94
N LEU A 17 5.14 2.76 24.10
CA LEU A 17 4.05 1.98 24.68
C LEU A 17 2.79 2.83 24.92
N LEU A 18 2.95 4.03 25.49
CA LEU A 18 1.84 4.96 25.75
C LEU A 18 1.19 5.45 24.45
N ARG A 19 1.98 5.71 23.41
CA ARG A 19 1.45 6.07 22.08
C ARG A 19 0.64 4.95 21.45
N LEU A 20 1.14 3.71 21.51
CA LEU A 20 0.44 2.53 21.00
C LEU A 20 -0.85 2.24 21.77
N PHE A 21 -0.82 2.44 23.09
CA PHE A 21 -2.01 2.34 23.94
C PHE A 21 -3.06 3.40 23.60
N ALA A 22 -2.65 4.65 23.35
CA ALA A 22 -3.57 5.73 23.00
C ALA A 22 -4.35 5.48 21.69
N VAL A 23 -3.77 4.70 20.78
CA VAL A 23 -4.40 4.30 19.51
C VAL A 23 -5.14 2.96 19.65
N SER A 24 -4.92 2.22 20.73
CA SER A 24 -5.61 0.96 20.98
C SER A 24 -6.99 1.19 21.61
N ASN A 25 -7.90 0.25 21.41
CA ASN A 25 -9.22 0.27 22.05
C ASN A 25 -9.22 -0.42 23.42
N ASP A 26 -8.05 -0.49 24.08
CA ASP A 26 -7.90 -1.23 25.33
C ASP A 26 -8.28 -0.38 26.53
N LYS A 27 -9.02 -0.96 27.48
CA LYS A 27 -9.52 -0.24 28.66
C LYS A 27 -8.45 0.10 29.70
N ALA A 28 -7.30 -0.57 29.66
CA ALA A 28 -6.22 -0.39 30.63
C ALA A 28 -4.87 -0.76 30.03
N LEU A 29 -3.82 -0.04 30.44
CA LEU A 29 -2.45 -0.24 29.96
C LEU A 29 -1.94 -1.66 30.24
N GLY A 30 -2.26 -2.21 31.42
CA GLY A 30 -1.89 -3.59 31.76
C GLY A 30 -2.51 -4.65 30.83
N THR A 31 -3.71 -4.39 30.31
CA THR A 31 -4.37 -5.26 29.32
C THR A 31 -3.68 -5.14 27.96
N HIS A 32 -3.34 -3.92 27.55
CA HIS A 32 -2.58 -3.66 26.33
C HIS A 32 -1.21 -4.35 26.34
N ILE A 33 -0.45 -4.18 27.43
CA ILE A 33 0.86 -4.83 27.63
C ILE A 33 0.70 -6.35 27.52
N LYS A 34 -0.25 -6.94 28.25
CA LYS A 34 -0.48 -8.40 28.18
C LYS A 34 -0.83 -8.84 26.77
N ARG A 35 -1.74 -8.14 26.09
CA ARG A 35 -2.11 -8.48 24.72
C ARG A 35 -0.89 -8.44 23.79
N VAL A 36 -0.09 -7.37 23.82
CA VAL A 36 1.11 -7.28 22.98
C VAL A 36 2.13 -8.38 23.30
N TYR A 37 2.41 -8.64 24.57
CA TYR A 37 3.38 -9.68 24.98
C TYR A 37 2.90 -11.11 24.68
N PHE A 38 1.60 -11.40 24.88
CA PHE A 38 1.05 -12.74 24.66
C PHE A 38 0.64 -12.98 23.20
N ASP A 39 0.16 -11.98 22.46
CA ASP A 39 -0.11 -12.11 21.02
C ASP A 39 1.19 -12.24 20.22
N ALA A 40 2.29 -11.60 20.66
CA ALA A 40 3.61 -11.84 20.07
C ALA A 40 4.08 -13.30 20.22
N SER A 41 3.56 -14.04 21.21
CA SER A 41 3.86 -15.47 21.40
C SER A 41 3.00 -16.41 20.55
N GLN A 42 1.91 -15.90 19.97
CA GLN A 42 1.07 -16.60 19.00
C GLN A 42 1.06 -15.81 17.70
N PRO A 43 2.14 -15.87 16.89
CA PRO A 43 2.11 -15.26 15.57
C PRO A 43 0.84 -15.75 14.87
N ASN A 44 0.01 -14.83 14.40
CA ASN A 44 -1.24 -15.15 13.73
C ASN A 44 -0.92 -15.77 12.36
N THR A 45 -0.47 -17.02 12.40
CA THR A 45 -0.03 -17.82 11.26
C THR A 45 -1.17 -18.00 10.27
N GLN A 46 -2.42 -18.01 10.74
CA GLN A 46 -3.62 -18.02 9.91
C GLN A 46 -3.76 -16.73 9.10
N ALA A 47 -3.56 -15.55 9.71
CA ALA A 47 -3.58 -14.28 8.97
C ALA A 47 -2.46 -14.19 7.94
N LEU A 48 -1.25 -14.68 8.27
CA LEU A 48 -0.14 -14.73 7.31
C LEU A 48 -0.39 -15.72 6.16
N GLN A 49 -1.03 -16.85 6.44
CA GLN A 49 -1.43 -17.82 5.41
C GLN A 49 -2.55 -17.25 4.51
N ALA A 50 -3.54 -16.57 5.09
CA ALA A 50 -4.59 -15.90 4.35
C ALA A 50 -4.02 -14.80 3.43
N LEU A 51 -3.10 -13.99 3.95
CA LEU A 51 -2.41 -12.96 3.16
C LEU A 51 -1.59 -13.57 2.01
N ARG A 52 -0.87 -14.66 2.26
CA ARG A 52 -0.13 -15.38 1.21
C ARG A 52 -1.05 -15.90 0.11
N LEU A 53 -2.18 -16.52 0.48
CA LEU A 53 -3.17 -17.02 -0.47
C LEU A 53 -3.77 -15.88 -1.31
N GLU A 54 -4.00 -14.73 -0.69
CA GLU A 54 -4.53 -13.56 -1.38
C GLU A 54 -3.51 -12.96 -2.35
N MET A 55 -2.23 -12.91 -1.97
CA MET A 55 -1.14 -12.50 -2.86
C MET A 55 -0.95 -13.45 -4.03
N GLU A 56 -1.03 -14.78 -3.81
CA GLU A 56 -0.98 -15.77 -4.89
C GLU A 56 -2.12 -15.56 -5.88
N ARG A 57 -3.35 -15.34 -5.41
CA ARG A 57 -4.50 -15.02 -6.27
C ARG A 57 -4.29 -13.74 -7.08
N MET A 58 -3.70 -12.70 -6.48
CA MET A 58 -3.38 -11.48 -7.21
C MET A 58 -2.32 -11.72 -8.28
N CYS A 59 -1.29 -12.50 -7.96
CA CYS A 59 -0.28 -12.92 -8.94
C CYS A 59 -0.91 -13.72 -10.08
N ASP A 60 -1.84 -14.64 -9.80
CA ASP A 60 -2.55 -15.41 -10.82
C ASP A 60 -3.43 -14.51 -11.71
N VAL A 61 -4.09 -13.50 -11.13
CA VAL A 61 -4.87 -12.51 -11.89
C VAL A 61 -3.97 -11.64 -12.77
N LEU A 62 -2.77 -11.30 -12.30
CA LEU A 62 -1.79 -10.52 -13.07
C LEU A 62 -1.08 -11.36 -14.13
N ALA A 63 -0.86 -12.65 -13.87
CA ALA A 63 -0.21 -13.61 -14.76
C ALA A 63 -1.19 -14.23 -15.78
N ALA A 64 -2.50 -14.15 -15.52
CA ALA A 64 -3.50 -14.52 -16.50
C ALA A 64 -3.25 -13.72 -17.79
N PRO A 65 -3.07 -14.38 -18.95
CA PRO A 65 -2.99 -13.67 -20.21
C PRO A 65 -4.25 -12.82 -20.30
N ARG A 66 -4.09 -11.52 -20.58
CA ARG A 66 -5.20 -10.60 -20.81
C ARG A 66 -6.00 -11.16 -21.99
N VAL A 67 -6.93 -12.07 -21.73
CA VAL A 67 -7.97 -12.47 -22.66
C VAL A 67 -8.62 -11.15 -23.00
N ALA A 68 -8.49 -10.76 -24.27
CA ALA A 68 -8.96 -9.51 -24.81
C ALA A 68 -10.45 -9.38 -24.51
N ARG A 69 -10.77 -8.84 -23.33
CA ARG A 69 -12.08 -8.31 -23.05
C ARG A 69 -12.14 -7.06 -23.91
N PRO A 70 -13.05 -6.98 -24.90
CA PRO A 70 -13.24 -5.71 -25.56
C PRO A 70 -13.66 -4.76 -24.45
N LEU A 71 -12.81 -3.78 -24.15
CA LEU A 71 -13.21 -2.62 -23.38
C LEU A 71 -14.43 -2.08 -24.11
N ALA A 72 -15.61 -2.23 -23.52
CA ALA A 72 -16.85 -1.64 -24.00
C ALA A 72 -16.84 -0.13 -23.72
N GLY A 73 -15.76 0.53 -24.13
CA GLY A 73 -15.49 1.94 -23.95
C GLY A 73 -14.78 2.44 -25.20
N ASP A 74 -15.14 3.64 -25.63
CA ASP A 74 -14.54 4.29 -26.78
C ASP A 74 -13.00 4.29 -26.63
N PRO A 75 -12.26 3.56 -27.49
CA PRO A 75 -10.81 3.43 -27.37
C PRO A 75 -10.12 4.79 -27.49
N GLU A 76 -10.73 5.75 -28.17
CA GLU A 76 -10.21 7.10 -28.34
C GLU A 76 -10.37 7.92 -27.05
N LEU A 77 -11.48 7.73 -26.33
CA LEU A 77 -11.69 8.31 -24.99
C LEU A 77 -10.69 7.74 -23.99
N VAL A 78 -10.48 6.42 -23.99
CA VAL A 78 -9.51 5.76 -23.11
C VAL A 78 -8.10 6.27 -23.39
N LEU A 79 -7.72 6.39 -24.66
CA LEU A 79 -6.41 6.93 -25.04
C LEU A 79 -6.25 8.40 -24.61
N SER A 80 -7.30 9.22 -24.80
CA SER A 80 -7.31 10.62 -24.35
C SER A 80 -7.13 10.73 -22.82
N LEU A 81 -7.78 9.86 -22.06
CA LEU A 81 -7.72 9.84 -20.61
C LEU A 81 -6.33 9.37 -20.11
N LEU A 82 -5.72 8.40 -20.79
CA LEU A 82 -4.34 7.95 -20.52
C LEU A 82 -3.31 9.04 -20.82
N CYS A 83 -3.45 9.74 -21.94
CA CYS A 83 -2.58 10.87 -22.29
C CYS A 83 -2.69 12.01 -21.27
N GLY A 84 -3.92 12.36 -20.85
CA GLY A 84 -4.16 13.40 -19.85
C GLY A 84 -3.58 13.04 -18.48
N THR A 85 -3.84 11.82 -18.01
CA THR A 85 -3.32 11.32 -16.73
C THR A 85 -1.79 11.23 -16.73
N TYR A 86 -1.18 10.78 -17.82
CA TYR A 86 0.28 10.77 -17.96
C TYR A 86 0.88 12.18 -17.79
N LEU A 87 0.35 13.21 -18.46
CA LEU A 87 0.87 14.57 -18.34
C LEU A 87 0.68 15.15 -16.93
N MET A 88 -0.46 14.88 -16.29
CA MET A 88 -0.72 15.33 -14.92
C MET A 88 0.28 14.70 -13.94
N VAL A 89 0.51 13.38 -14.03
CA VAL A 89 1.46 12.67 -13.18
C VAL A 89 2.90 13.11 -13.47
N ARG A 90 3.28 13.25 -14.74
CA ARG A 90 4.61 13.73 -15.14
C ARG A 90 4.92 15.12 -14.55
N ARG A 91 3.92 16.01 -14.50
CA ARG A 91 4.07 17.35 -13.89
C ARG A 91 4.12 17.31 -12.36
N SER A 92 3.52 16.31 -11.71
CA SER A 92 3.51 16.19 -10.25
C SER A 92 4.72 15.47 -9.64
N VAL A 93 5.52 14.77 -10.45
CA VAL A 93 6.73 14.05 -9.98
C VAL A 93 8.02 14.85 -10.14
N GLY A 94 9.06 14.47 -9.41
CA GLY A 94 10.40 15.09 -9.47
C GLY A 94 11.17 14.74 -10.75
N GLU A 95 12.23 15.50 -11.03
CA GLU A 95 13.01 15.44 -12.28
C GLU A 95 13.59 14.05 -12.58
N SER A 96 14.07 13.34 -11.55
CA SER A 96 14.61 11.97 -11.71
C SER A 96 13.58 10.97 -12.26
N VAL A 97 12.32 11.10 -11.86
CA VAL A 97 11.23 10.23 -12.34
C VAL A 97 10.77 10.64 -13.74
N ARG A 98 10.77 11.96 -14.05
CA ARG A 98 10.44 12.45 -15.39
C ARG A 98 11.42 11.97 -16.44
N VAL A 99 12.73 12.07 -16.15
CA VAL A 99 13.78 11.64 -17.08
C VAL A 99 13.67 10.14 -17.40
N GLN A 100 13.29 9.31 -16.43
CA GLN A 100 13.02 7.89 -16.69
C GLN A 100 11.78 7.69 -17.56
N ALA A 101 10.70 8.43 -17.31
CA ALA A 101 9.47 8.34 -18.11
C ALA A 101 9.67 8.82 -19.56
N ASP A 102 10.48 9.86 -19.76
CA ASP A 102 10.79 10.45 -21.08
C ASP A 102 11.61 9.50 -21.98
N GLN A 103 12.25 8.47 -21.42
CA GLN A 103 12.92 7.43 -22.20
C GLN A 103 11.94 6.50 -22.92
N PHE A 104 10.71 6.36 -22.41
CA PHE A 104 9.72 5.43 -22.92
C PHE A 104 8.57 6.12 -23.64
N VAL A 105 8.29 7.39 -23.31
CA VAL A 105 7.15 8.14 -23.83
C VAL A 105 7.59 9.56 -24.18
N ASP A 106 7.41 9.96 -25.44
CA ASP A 106 7.63 11.34 -25.86
C ASP A 106 6.47 12.23 -25.39
N ALA A 107 6.72 12.98 -24.32
CA ALA A 107 5.74 13.91 -23.76
C ALA A 107 5.26 14.97 -24.77
N SER A 108 6.10 15.35 -25.74
CA SER A 108 5.74 16.31 -26.78
C SER A 108 4.68 15.72 -27.71
N ALA A 109 4.84 14.45 -28.09
CA ALA A 109 3.85 13.73 -28.90
C ALA A 109 2.51 13.57 -28.15
N VAL A 110 2.55 13.34 -26.84
CA VAL A 110 1.34 13.28 -25.99
C VAL A 110 0.63 14.64 -25.91
N GLU A 111 1.39 15.73 -25.74
CA GLU A 111 0.81 17.08 -25.76
C GLU A 111 0.22 17.43 -27.12
N LEU A 112 0.87 17.02 -28.21
CA LEU A 112 0.41 17.28 -29.58
C LEU A 112 -0.84 16.47 -29.91
N TYR A 113 -0.93 15.22 -29.44
CA TYR A 113 -2.13 14.39 -29.54
C TYR A 113 -3.33 15.03 -28.82
N LEU A 114 -3.13 15.58 -27.62
CA LEU A 114 -4.19 16.26 -26.87
C LEU A 114 -4.57 17.65 -27.42
N ARG A 115 -3.69 18.30 -28.19
CA ARG A 115 -3.93 19.59 -28.87
C ARG A 115 -4.48 19.46 -30.29
N GLY A 116 -4.33 18.28 -30.90
CA GLY A 116 -4.81 17.94 -32.24
C GLY A 116 -6.28 17.51 -32.28
N ARG A 117 -6.95 17.55 -31.13
CA ARG A 117 -8.38 17.81 -30.97
C ARG A 117 -8.56 19.22 -30.44
#